data_AF-A0A1H3MKK5-F1
#
_entry.id   AF-A0A1H3MKK5-F1
#
_cell.length_a   1.000
_cell.length_b   1.000
_cell.length_c   1.000
_cell.angle_alpha   90.00
_cell.angle_beta   90.00
_cell.angle_gamma   90.00
#
_symmetry.space_group_name_H-M   'P 1'
#
loop_
_entity.id
_entity.type
_entity.pdbx_description
1 polymer ?
#
loop_
_entity_poly.entity_id
_entity_poly.type
_entity_poly.pdbx_seq_one_letter_code
_entity_poly.pdbx_strand_id
1 'polypeptide(L)'
;MSFYRSKPFWIAIAIFSPLLLVASYYGFKLMTSIYKTDFGNGVVIYADDYVKTGRWVFDCEYSRLISREPLPVPLSELENAGKLTIGNMFFLKDSDKEPAKEALRAITGIRDWYKSLRYLYSSLDEYSDLNTHVFDLLAKHDGREWALRVRQNVDYSGKSSFKVTAEPYDPQTYMDYAKALQTAAKSCPVPQ
;
A
#
# COMPACT_ATOMS: atom_id res chain seq x y z
N MET A 1 -37.86 33.45 34.71
CA MET A 1 -36.82 33.77 33.71
C MET A 1 -37.31 33.23 32.37
N SER A 2 -37.64 34.14 31.44
CA SER A 2 -38.06 33.80 30.08
C SER A 2 -36.81 33.47 29.26
N PHE A 3 -36.63 32.21 28.88
CA PHE A 3 -35.65 31.83 27.88
C PHE A 3 -36.20 32.27 26.52
N TYR A 4 -35.86 33.49 26.09
CA TYR A 4 -36.08 33.91 24.72
C TYR A 4 -35.23 32.99 23.83
N ARG A 5 -35.87 32.03 23.14
CA ARG A 5 -35.23 31.17 22.14
C ARG A 5 -34.69 32.07 21.03
N SER A 6 -33.43 32.48 21.12
CA SER A 6 -32.76 33.18 20.04
C SER A 6 -32.54 32.19 18.90
N LYS A 7 -33.43 32.26 17.89
CA LYS A 7 -33.29 31.54 16.62
C LYS A 7 -31.85 31.53 16.06
N PRO A 8 -31.08 32.65 16.07
CA PRO A 8 -29.70 32.63 15.56
C PRO A 8 -28.74 31.75 16.39
N PHE A 9 -28.93 31.62 17.71
CA PHE A 9 -28.09 30.79 18.56
C PHE A 9 -28.29 29.29 18.28
N TRP A 10 -29.54 28.85 18.11
CA TRP A 10 -29.84 27.46 17.76
C TRP A 10 -29.38 27.10 16.35
N ILE A 11 -29.44 28.05 15.40
CA ILE A 11 -28.88 27.88 14.05
C ILE A 11 -27.35 27.75 14.11
N ALA A 12 -26.67 28.60 14.89
CA ALA A 12 -25.23 28.52 15.07
C ALA A 12 -24.81 27.17 15.70
N ILE A 13 -25.50 26.70 16.75
CA ILE A 13 -25.24 25.37 17.34
C ILE A 13 -25.47 24.27 16.31
N ALA A 14 -26.57 24.30 15.56
CA ALA A 14 -26.85 23.27 14.55
C ALA A 14 -25.79 23.21 13.43
N ILE A 15 -25.14 24.34 13.10
CA ILE A 15 -24.08 24.40 12.07
C ILE A 15 -22.70 24.05 12.65
N PHE A 16 -22.34 24.62 13.81
CA PHE A 16 -20.99 24.49 14.36
C PHE A 16 -20.79 23.25 15.22
N SER A 17 -21.82 22.73 15.89
CA SER A 17 -21.69 21.53 16.72
C SER A 17 -21.31 20.28 15.93
N PRO A 18 -21.88 19.99 14.74
CA PRO A 18 -21.41 18.89 13.90
C PRO A 18 -19.95 19.04 13.50
N LEU A 19 -19.52 20.26 13.12
CA LEU A 19 -18.13 20.54 12.75
C LEU A 19 -17.17 20.33 13.93
N LEU A 20 -17.54 20.78 15.12
CA LEU A 20 -16.78 20.57 16.35
C LEU A 20 -16.72 19.09 16.74
N LEU A 21 -17.81 18.34 16.58
CA LEU A 21 -17.84 16.90 16.84
C LEU A 21 -16.93 16.14 15.87
N VAL A 22 -16.96 16.49 14.58
CA VAL A 22 -16.06 15.92 13.57
C VAL A 22 -14.61 16.26 13.90
N ALA A 23 -14.28 17.53 14.15
CA ALA A 23 -12.93 17.96 14.47
C ALA A 23 -12.39 17.32 15.76
N SER A 24 -13.21 17.23 16.81
CA SER A 24 -12.82 16.58 18.07
C SER A 24 -12.66 15.08 17.93
N TYR A 25 -13.52 14.42 17.15
CA TYR A 25 -13.38 13.00 16.83
C TYR A 25 -12.09 12.71 16.06
N TYR A 26 -11.80 13.50 15.02
CA TYR A 26 -10.55 13.39 14.27
C TYR A 26 -9.34 13.67 15.18
N GLY A 27 -9.37 14.76 15.97
CA GLY A 27 -8.30 15.08 16.92
C GLY A 27 -8.04 13.96 17.93
N PHE A 28 -9.10 13.34 18.46
CA PHE A 28 -8.98 12.21 19.38
C PHE A 28 -8.39 10.96 18.70
N LYS A 29 -8.82 10.65 17.47
CA LYS A 29 -8.27 9.54 16.67
C LYS A 29 -6.77 9.72 16.40
N LEU A 30 -6.34 10.94 16.06
CA LEU A 30 -4.93 11.27 15.81
C LEU A 30 -4.08 11.07 17.07
N MET A 31 -4.58 11.50 18.24
CA MET A 31 -3.87 11.36 19.52
C MET A 31 -3.78 9.91 20.01
N THR A 32 -4.76 9.07 19.67
CA THR A 32 -4.87 7.70 20.19
C THR A 32 -4.42 6.60 19.21
N SER A 33 -4.03 6.99 18.00
CA SER A 33 -3.54 6.04 17.00
C SER A 33 -2.26 5.33 17.44
N ILE A 34 -2.31 4.01 17.39
CA ILE A 34 -1.21 3.10 17.73
C ILE A 34 -0.45 2.68 16.47
N TYR A 35 -1.20 2.41 15.39
CA TYR A 35 -0.65 1.91 14.13
C TYR A 35 -0.51 3.08 13.15
N LYS A 36 0.59 3.82 13.29
CA LYS A 36 0.89 4.97 12.43
C LYS A 36 2.37 5.09 12.11
N THR A 37 2.65 5.78 11.01
CA THR A 37 4.00 6.20 10.65
C THR A 37 4.01 7.68 10.29
N ASP A 38 4.88 8.46 10.94
CA ASP A 38 5.11 9.88 10.67
C ASP A 38 6.35 10.03 9.78
N PHE A 39 6.19 10.66 8.61
CA PHE A 39 7.28 10.88 7.67
C PHE A 39 8.13 12.14 7.97
N GLY A 40 7.81 12.89 9.03
CA GLY A 40 8.56 14.06 9.48
C GLY A 40 8.37 15.32 8.61
N ASN A 41 7.52 15.25 7.59
CA ASN A 41 7.18 16.36 6.68
C ASN A 41 5.72 16.83 6.84
N GLY A 42 5.07 16.46 7.95
CA GLY A 42 3.66 16.74 8.21
C GLY A 42 2.69 15.71 7.64
N VAL A 43 3.18 14.68 6.93
CA VAL A 43 2.37 13.54 6.48
C VAL A 43 2.49 12.40 7.51
N VAL A 44 1.35 11.95 8.01
CA VAL A 44 1.25 10.81 8.92
C VAL A 44 0.24 9.83 8.36
N ILE A 45 0.65 8.58 8.23
CA ILE A 45 -0.18 7.47 7.76
C ILE A 45 -0.80 6.78 8.97
N TYR A 46 -2.11 6.58 8.95
CA TYR A 46 -2.87 5.94 10.01
C TYR A 46 -3.47 4.62 9.52
N ALA A 47 -3.19 3.52 10.21
CA ALA A 47 -3.62 2.18 9.81
C ALA A 47 -4.59 1.54 10.82
N ASP A 48 -4.95 2.22 11.91
CA ASP A 48 -5.76 1.65 12.99
C ASP A 48 -7.08 1.05 12.51
N ASP A 49 -7.76 1.71 11.57
CA ASP A 49 -9.05 1.24 11.07
C ASP A 49 -8.91 -0.05 10.27
N TYR A 50 -7.80 -0.24 9.55
CA TYR A 50 -7.50 -1.48 8.84
C TYR A 50 -7.14 -2.60 9.82
N VAL A 51 -6.26 -2.33 10.78
CA VAL A 51 -5.83 -3.32 11.78
C VAL A 51 -7.01 -3.78 12.65
N LYS A 52 -7.90 -2.86 13.06
CA LYS A 52 -9.12 -3.18 13.83
C LYS A 52 -10.06 -4.15 13.12
N THR A 53 -10.02 -4.24 11.79
CA THR A 53 -10.83 -5.25 11.07
C THR A 53 -10.33 -6.69 11.29
N GLY A 54 -9.12 -6.86 11.83
CA GLY A 54 -8.45 -8.15 11.97
C GLY A 54 -7.91 -8.73 10.65
N ARG A 55 -8.22 -8.11 9.49
CA ARG A 55 -7.81 -8.60 8.17
C ARG A 55 -6.41 -8.14 7.75
N TRP A 56 -5.87 -7.15 8.44
CA TRP A 56 -4.63 -6.49 8.06
C TRP A 56 -3.63 -6.44 9.21
N VAL A 57 -2.36 -6.54 8.85
CA VAL A 57 -1.22 -6.27 9.74
C VAL A 57 -0.47 -5.08 9.16
N PHE A 58 -0.27 -4.06 9.96
CA PHE A 58 0.50 -2.88 9.59
C PHE A 58 1.98 -3.06 9.91
N ASP A 59 2.82 -2.65 8.97
CA ASP A 59 4.26 -2.59 9.09
C ASP A 59 4.65 -1.15 9.44
N CYS A 60 4.96 -0.91 10.71
CA CYS A 60 5.31 0.42 11.22
C CYS A 60 6.68 0.90 10.70
N GLU A 61 7.57 0.00 10.30
CA GLU A 61 8.91 0.34 9.78
C GLU A 61 8.81 0.84 8.33
N TYR A 62 8.04 0.14 7.49
CA TYR A 62 7.96 0.43 6.07
C TYR A 62 6.66 1.11 5.62
N SER A 63 5.73 1.38 6.54
CA SER A 63 4.40 1.95 6.26
C SER A 63 3.59 1.11 5.26
N ARG A 64 3.55 -0.21 5.48
CA ARG A 64 2.85 -1.15 4.57
C ARG A 64 1.72 -1.86 5.30
N LEU A 65 0.71 -2.28 4.56
CA LEU A 65 -0.35 -3.15 5.03
C LEU A 65 -0.20 -4.53 4.40
N ILE A 66 -0.12 -5.56 5.22
CA ILE A 66 -0.08 -6.94 4.77
C ILE A 66 -1.44 -7.55 5.12
N SER A 67 -2.21 -7.90 4.09
CA SER A 67 -3.45 -8.63 4.30
C SER A 67 -3.14 -10.02 4.84
N ARG A 68 -3.84 -10.46 5.89
CA ARG A 68 -3.71 -11.84 6.43
C ARG A 68 -4.18 -12.90 5.44
N GLU A 69 -5.09 -12.50 4.55
CA GLU A 69 -5.55 -13.28 3.41
C GLU A 69 -4.99 -12.63 2.13
N PRO A 70 -4.04 -13.27 1.42
CA PRO A 70 -3.44 -12.69 0.22
C PRO A 70 -4.47 -12.20 -0.78
N LEU A 71 -4.32 -10.95 -1.25
CA LEU A 71 -5.24 -10.40 -2.25
C LEU A 71 -5.10 -11.15 -3.58
N PRO A 72 -6.19 -11.34 -4.33
CA PRO A 72 -6.11 -11.94 -5.65
C PRO A 72 -5.36 -11.02 -6.62
N VAL A 73 -4.72 -11.63 -7.61
CA VAL A 73 -4.10 -10.90 -8.72
C VAL A 73 -5.22 -10.21 -9.53
N PRO A 74 -5.07 -8.92 -9.87
CA PRO A 74 -6.07 -8.17 -10.63
C PRO A 74 -6.00 -8.53 -12.13
N LEU A 75 -6.47 -9.74 -12.47
CA LEU A 75 -6.31 -10.34 -13.81
C LEU A 75 -6.94 -9.46 -14.90
N SER A 76 -8.18 -9.02 -14.69
CA SER A 76 -8.91 -8.18 -15.65
C SER A 76 -8.18 -6.87 -15.94
N GLU A 77 -7.63 -6.23 -14.91
CA GLU A 77 -6.95 -4.96 -15.02
C GLU A 77 -5.59 -5.13 -15.70
N LEU A 78 -4.88 -6.24 -15.43
CA LEU A 78 -3.60 -6.57 -16.08
C LEU A 78 -3.78 -6.93 -17.55
N GLU A 79 -4.84 -7.66 -17.90
CA GLU A 79 -5.20 -7.96 -19.30
C GLU A 79 -5.52 -6.67 -20.07
N ASN A 80 -6.21 -5.72 -19.43
CA ASN A 80 -6.58 -4.43 -20.03
C ASN A 80 -5.47 -3.38 -20.00
N ALA A 81 -4.42 -3.56 -19.17
CA ALA A 81 -3.34 -2.59 -19.03
C ALA A 81 -2.51 -2.43 -20.31
N GLY A 82 -2.55 -3.41 -21.22
CA GLY A 82 -1.75 -3.44 -22.44
C GLY A 82 -0.26 -3.48 -22.09
N LYS A 83 0.49 -2.41 -22.43
CA LYS A 83 1.92 -2.34 -22.15
C LYS A 83 2.18 -1.79 -20.75
N LEU A 84 2.76 -2.63 -19.88
CA LEU A 84 3.17 -2.23 -18.54
C LEU A 84 4.27 -1.17 -18.58
N THR A 85 4.23 -0.25 -17.63
CA THR A 85 5.28 0.75 -17.46
C THR A 85 6.44 0.13 -16.69
N ILE A 86 7.67 0.22 -17.23
CA ILE A 86 8.86 -0.14 -16.45
C ILE A 86 9.12 0.98 -15.43
N GLY A 87 9.12 0.61 -14.16
CA GLY A 87 9.37 1.54 -13.06
C GLY A 87 10.84 1.90 -12.92
N ASN A 88 11.11 2.89 -12.07
CA ASN A 88 12.47 3.30 -11.74
C ASN A 88 13.11 2.27 -10.81
N MET A 89 14.30 1.79 -11.16
CA MET A 89 15.05 0.80 -10.39
C MET A 89 16.21 1.49 -9.63
N PHE A 90 15.84 2.44 -8.76
CA PHE A 90 16.79 3.35 -8.11
C PHE A 90 17.86 2.65 -7.27
N PHE A 91 17.50 1.54 -6.62
CA PHE A 91 18.38 0.80 -5.71
C PHE A 91 19.23 -0.27 -6.41
N LEU A 92 19.06 -0.47 -7.72
CA LEU A 92 19.91 -1.38 -8.48
C LEU A 92 21.30 -0.79 -8.73
N LYS A 93 22.30 -1.65 -8.68
CA LYS A 93 23.64 -1.38 -9.23
C LYS A 93 23.50 -1.04 -10.71
N ASP A 94 24.34 -0.14 -11.21
CA ASP A 94 24.30 0.26 -12.62
C ASP A 94 24.49 -0.92 -13.57
N SER A 95 25.31 -1.90 -13.18
CA SER A 95 25.53 -3.15 -13.93
C SER A 95 24.28 -4.01 -14.07
N ASP A 96 23.31 -3.89 -13.17
CA ASP A 96 22.09 -4.70 -13.16
C ASP A 96 20.91 -4.01 -13.85
N LYS A 97 21.00 -2.71 -14.19
CA LYS A 97 19.88 -1.93 -14.73
C LYS A 97 19.43 -2.40 -16.12
N GLU A 98 20.35 -2.58 -17.07
CA GLU A 98 19.99 -3.07 -18.41
C GLU A 98 19.59 -4.55 -18.40
N PRO A 99 20.32 -5.47 -17.74
CA PRO A 99 19.88 -6.85 -17.59
C PRO A 99 18.50 -6.99 -16.94
N ALA A 100 18.15 -6.13 -15.96
CA ALA A 100 16.82 -6.11 -15.37
C ALA A 100 15.73 -5.68 -16.37
N LYS A 101 16.01 -4.69 -17.23
CA LYS A 101 15.07 -4.28 -18.29
C LYS A 101 14.85 -5.38 -19.32
N GLU A 102 15.92 -6.07 -19.70
CA GLU A 102 15.86 -7.21 -20.63
C GLU A 102 15.04 -8.36 -20.04
N ALA A 103 15.34 -8.74 -18.80
CA ALA A 103 14.58 -9.74 -18.05
C ALA A 103 13.11 -9.35 -17.95
N LEU A 104 12.79 -8.11 -17.59
CA LEU A 104 11.41 -7.61 -17.54
C LEU A 104 10.70 -7.77 -18.88
N ARG A 105 11.32 -7.36 -19.99
CA ARG A 105 10.72 -7.48 -21.32
C ARG A 105 10.50 -8.93 -21.73
N ALA A 106 11.48 -9.79 -21.45
CA ALA A 106 11.39 -11.21 -21.77
C ALA A 106 10.29 -11.90 -20.96
N ILE A 107 10.26 -11.67 -19.64
CA ILE A 107 9.31 -12.32 -18.72
C ILE A 107 7.89 -11.79 -18.94
N THR A 108 7.71 -10.47 -19.05
CA THR A 108 6.39 -9.87 -19.31
C THR A 108 5.89 -10.07 -20.74
N GLY A 109 6.77 -10.51 -21.65
CA GLY A 109 6.42 -10.94 -23.00
C GLY A 109 5.86 -12.36 -23.08
N ILE A 110 5.98 -13.17 -22.01
CA ILE A 110 5.38 -14.50 -21.95
C ILE A 110 3.87 -14.36 -21.79
N ARG A 111 3.10 -15.11 -22.60
CA ARG A 111 1.65 -15.13 -22.47
C ARG A 111 1.24 -15.54 -21.05
N ASP A 112 0.29 -14.81 -20.47
CA ASP A 112 -0.28 -15.08 -19.15
C ASP A 112 0.75 -15.09 -17.99
N TRP A 113 1.91 -14.45 -18.15
CA TRP A 113 2.97 -14.37 -17.12
C TRP A 113 2.43 -13.90 -15.75
N TYR A 114 1.43 -13.02 -15.76
CA TYR A 114 0.81 -12.43 -14.57
C TYR A 114 0.02 -13.44 -13.73
N LYS A 115 -0.37 -14.60 -14.26
CA LYS A 115 -1.11 -15.63 -13.49
C LYS A 115 -0.29 -16.25 -12.36
N SER A 116 1.04 -16.09 -12.42
CA SER A 116 1.96 -16.58 -11.39
C SER A 116 2.32 -15.51 -10.35
N LEU A 117 1.72 -14.31 -10.44
CA LEU A 117 1.92 -13.27 -9.45
C LEU A 117 1.39 -13.72 -8.09
N ARG A 118 2.10 -13.34 -7.04
CA ARG A 118 1.71 -13.58 -5.66
C ARG A 118 1.59 -12.24 -4.96
N TYR A 119 0.60 -12.11 -4.09
CA TYR A 119 0.45 -10.90 -3.30
C TYR A 119 1.59 -10.76 -2.29
N LEU A 120 2.11 -9.55 -2.15
CA LEU A 120 3.18 -9.26 -1.18
C LEU A 120 2.70 -8.29 -0.09
N TYR A 121 2.24 -7.10 -0.46
CA TYR A 121 1.70 -6.12 0.47
C TYR A 121 0.85 -5.07 -0.24
N SER A 122 0.23 -4.19 0.53
CA SER A 122 -0.45 -2.98 0.06
C SER A 122 0.07 -1.75 0.80
N SER A 123 -0.21 -0.57 0.27
CA SER A 123 0.22 0.69 0.89
C SER A 123 -0.95 1.66 0.93
N LEU A 124 -0.89 2.53 1.93
CA LEU A 124 -1.79 3.66 2.09
C LEU A 124 -1.15 4.90 1.48
N ASP A 125 -1.98 5.80 0.95
CA ASP A 125 -1.55 7.13 0.52
C ASP A 125 -1.51 8.14 1.65
N GLU A 126 -1.16 9.39 1.34
CA GLU A 126 -1.11 10.49 2.31
C GLU A 126 -2.43 10.77 3.05
N TYR A 127 -3.56 10.27 2.53
CA TYR A 127 -4.88 10.37 3.16
C TYR A 127 -5.24 9.13 3.97
N SER A 128 -4.31 8.18 4.10
CA SER A 128 -4.51 6.86 4.72
C SER A 128 -5.49 5.96 3.95
N ASP A 129 -5.65 6.19 2.65
CA ASP A 129 -6.49 5.38 1.79
C ASP A 129 -5.68 4.29 1.08
N LEU A 130 -6.26 3.08 1.05
CA LEU A 130 -5.65 1.93 0.40
C LEU A 130 -5.71 2.09 -1.12
N ASN A 131 -4.57 2.42 -1.72
CA ASN A 131 -4.52 2.76 -3.14
C ASN A 131 -3.44 2.00 -3.92
N THR A 132 -2.58 1.24 -3.25
CA THR A 132 -1.45 0.57 -3.89
C THR A 132 -1.40 -0.90 -3.47
N HIS A 133 -1.24 -1.79 -4.44
CA HIS A 133 -1.03 -3.22 -4.21
C HIS A 133 0.26 -3.66 -4.90
N VAL A 134 1.07 -4.44 -4.20
CA VAL A 134 2.34 -4.96 -4.71
C VAL A 134 2.26 -6.47 -4.76
N PHE A 135 2.54 -6.99 -5.95
CA PHE A 135 2.64 -8.40 -6.24
C PHE A 135 4.07 -8.73 -6.64
N ASP A 136 4.50 -9.97 -6.39
CA ASP A 136 5.83 -10.44 -6.73
C ASP A 136 5.78 -11.67 -7.63
N LEU A 137 6.85 -11.86 -8.40
CA LEU A 137 7.08 -13.03 -9.25
C LEU A 137 8.57 -13.35 -9.27
N LEU A 138 8.93 -14.60 -8.98
CA LEU A 138 10.27 -15.10 -9.24
C LEU A 138 10.30 -15.73 -10.63
N ALA A 139 11.26 -15.34 -11.45
CA ALA A 139 11.40 -15.89 -12.80
C ALA A 139 12.86 -15.93 -13.23
N LYS A 140 13.19 -16.90 -14.10
CA LYS A 140 14.54 -17.07 -14.62
C LYS A 140 14.67 -16.44 -16.00
N HIS A 141 15.76 -15.71 -16.22
CA HIS A 141 16.14 -15.17 -17.50
C HIS A 141 17.67 -15.15 -17.61
N ASP A 142 18.18 -15.67 -18.73
CA ASP A 142 19.62 -15.75 -19.03
C ASP A 142 20.45 -16.39 -17.89
N GLY A 143 19.99 -17.55 -17.40
CA GLY A 143 20.66 -18.29 -16.32
C GLY A 143 20.57 -17.65 -14.92
N ARG A 144 20.00 -16.45 -14.79
CA ARG A 144 19.83 -15.73 -13.53
C ARG A 144 18.38 -15.74 -13.06
N GLU A 145 18.17 -15.82 -11.76
CA GLU A 145 16.85 -15.66 -11.15
C GLU A 145 16.60 -14.20 -10.78
N TRP A 146 15.40 -13.71 -11.09
CA TRP A 146 14.97 -12.34 -10.93
C TRP A 146 13.72 -12.27 -10.07
N ALA A 147 13.71 -11.34 -9.12
CA ALA A 147 12.55 -10.97 -8.34
C ALA A 147 11.86 -9.77 -8.98
N LEU A 148 10.72 -10.03 -9.63
CA LEU A 148 9.88 -9.01 -10.22
C LEU A 148 8.90 -8.50 -9.18
N ARG A 149 8.68 -7.18 -9.18
CA ARG A 149 7.62 -6.52 -8.42
C ARG A 149 6.69 -5.82 -9.38
N VAL A 150 5.40 -6.12 -9.26
CA VAL A 150 4.32 -5.49 -10.00
C VAL A 150 3.53 -4.64 -9.03
N ARG A 151 3.66 -3.32 -9.17
CA ARG A 151 2.91 -2.34 -8.40
C ARG A 151 1.67 -1.94 -9.19
N GLN A 152 0.51 -2.24 -8.64
CA GLN A 152 -0.77 -1.66 -9.02
C GLN A 152 -0.98 -0.38 -8.21
N ASN A 153 -1.25 0.74 -8.86
CA ASN A 153 -1.81 1.93 -8.22
C ASN A 153 -3.25 2.09 -8.69
N VAL A 154 -4.16 2.28 -7.76
CA VAL A 154 -5.59 2.51 -7.96
C VAL A 154 -5.83 3.99 -7.68
N ASP A 155 -6.30 4.73 -8.69
CA ASP A 155 -6.63 6.14 -8.48
C ASP A 155 -7.99 6.32 -7.79
N TYR A 156 -8.34 7.57 -7.46
CA TYR A 156 -9.60 7.92 -6.82
C TYR A 156 -10.86 7.50 -7.61
N SER A 157 -10.73 7.24 -8.91
CA SER A 157 -11.82 6.76 -9.77
C SER A 157 -11.91 5.23 -9.80
N GLY A 158 -11.03 4.53 -9.08
CA GLY A 158 -10.91 3.08 -9.07
C GLY A 158 -10.10 2.54 -10.25
N LYS A 159 -9.49 3.40 -11.07
CA LYS A 159 -8.75 2.97 -12.25
C LYS A 159 -7.35 2.51 -11.87
N SER A 160 -7.00 1.32 -12.34
CA SER A 160 -5.69 0.71 -12.10
C SER A 160 -4.64 1.15 -13.11
N SER A 161 -3.42 1.36 -12.63
CA SER A 161 -2.20 1.54 -13.42
C SER A 161 -1.10 0.65 -12.88
N PHE A 162 -0.23 0.14 -13.76
CA PHE A 162 0.78 -0.85 -13.38
C PHE A 162 2.19 -0.38 -13.69
N LYS A 163 3.08 -0.55 -12.71
CA LYS A 163 4.52 -0.40 -12.86
C LYS A 163 5.22 -1.71 -12.51
N VAL A 164 6.17 -2.12 -13.33
CA VAL A 164 6.97 -3.33 -13.13
C VAL A 164 8.44 -2.98 -12.92
N THR A 165 9.06 -3.62 -11.94
CA THR A 165 10.50 -3.54 -11.68
C THR A 165 11.04 -4.95 -11.48
N ALA A 166 12.32 -5.17 -11.76
CA ALA A 166 12.98 -6.43 -11.46
C ALA A 166 14.28 -6.14 -10.71
N GLU A 167 14.63 -7.02 -9.79
CA GLU A 167 15.93 -7.04 -9.15
C GLU A 167 16.50 -8.45 -9.20
N PRO A 168 17.82 -8.62 -9.21
CA PRO A 168 18.43 -9.93 -9.04
C PRO A 168 17.91 -10.60 -7.77
N TYR A 169 17.52 -11.87 -7.86
CA TYR A 169 17.13 -12.61 -6.68
C TYR A 169 18.32 -12.77 -5.72
N ASP A 170 18.10 -12.43 -4.47
CA ASP A 170 19.02 -12.67 -3.37
C ASP A 170 18.23 -13.27 -2.19
N PRO A 171 18.49 -14.52 -1.80
CA PRO A 171 17.73 -15.20 -0.74
C PRO A 171 17.86 -14.52 0.64
N GLN A 172 18.92 -13.75 0.87
CA GLN A 172 19.15 -13.05 2.15
C GLN A 172 18.25 -11.83 2.29
N THR A 173 18.05 -11.08 1.20
CA THR A 173 17.28 -9.83 1.21
C THR A 173 15.86 -9.99 0.65
N TYR A 174 15.59 -11.09 -0.06
CA TYR A 174 14.29 -11.34 -0.65
C TYR A 174 13.23 -11.59 0.41
N MET A 175 12.18 -10.77 0.32
CA MET A 175 11.01 -10.76 1.19
C MET A 175 9.83 -11.41 0.47
N ASP A 176 9.48 -12.63 0.86
CA ASP A 176 8.21 -13.24 0.47
C ASP A 176 7.06 -12.79 1.38
N TYR A 177 5.84 -13.15 1.02
CA TYR A 177 4.63 -12.82 1.77
C TYR A 177 4.69 -13.27 3.25
N ALA A 178 5.18 -14.47 3.52
CA ALA A 178 5.19 -15.02 4.88
C ALA A 178 6.19 -14.26 5.77
N LYS A 179 7.39 -13.97 5.24
CA LYS A 179 8.38 -13.13 5.91
C LYS A 179 7.86 -11.70 6.10
N ALA A 180 7.18 -11.14 5.10
CA ALA A 180 6.60 -9.80 5.19
C ALA A 180 5.55 -9.73 6.31
N LEU A 181 4.61 -10.69 6.35
CA LEU A 181 3.59 -10.77 7.39
C LEU A 181 4.20 -10.91 8.79
N GLN A 182 5.20 -11.79 8.94
CA GLN A 182 5.85 -12.01 10.23
C GLN A 182 6.63 -10.77 10.70
N THR A 183 7.31 -10.09 9.78
CA THR A 183 8.07 -8.87 10.09
C THR A 183 7.13 -7.74 10.49
N ALA A 184 6.06 -7.53 9.72
CA ALA A 184 5.04 -6.52 10.01
C ALA A 184 4.39 -6.73 11.38
N ALA A 185 4.02 -7.98 11.73
CA ALA A 185 3.40 -8.30 13.01
C ALA A 185 4.27 -7.95 14.22
N LYS A 186 5.59 -7.88 14.04
CA LYS A 186 6.57 -7.53 15.09
C LYS A 186 7.05 -6.08 15.02
N SER A 187 6.72 -5.36 13.95
CA SER A 187 7.25 -4.03 13.68
C SER A 187 6.66 -2.93 14.57
N CYS A 188 5.43 -3.12 15.05
CA CYS A 188 4.70 -2.12 15.82
C CYS A 188 4.82 -2.36 17.34
N PRO A 189 4.65 -1.32 18.19
CA PRO A 189 4.84 -1.42 19.65
C PRO A 189 3.85 -2.35 20.37
N VAL A 190 2.69 -2.61 19.75
CA VAL A 190 1.62 -3.44 20.29
C VAL A 190 1.37 -4.60 19.33
N PRO A 191 1.13 -5.84 19.83
CA PRO A 191 0.75 -6.97 19.00
C PRO A 191 -0.46 -6.68 18.10
N GLN A 192 -0.55 -7.38 16.97
CA GLN A 192 -1.56 -7.21 15.93
C GLN A 192 -2.28 -8.50 15.60
#